data_AF-A0A1W9ZKK7-F1
#
_entry.id   AF-A0A1W9ZKK7-F1
#
_cell.length_a   1.000
_cell.length_b   1.000
_cell.length_c   1.000
_cell.angle_alpha   90.00
_cell.angle_beta   90.00
_cell.angle_gamma   90.00
#
_symmetry.space_group_name_H-M   'P 1'
#
loop_
_entity.id
_entity.type
_entity.pdbx_description
1 polymer ?
#
loop_
_entity_poly.entity_id
_entity_poly.type
_entity_poly.pdbx_seq_one_letter_code
_entity_poly.pdbx_strand_id
1 'polypeptide(L)'
;MADHELEVNIYPAPNPALTEILVGEDMARVVNDYGQRVKAQYVSDVQARAHKGDPHPGALAASAYCNVFVGGMKNDRYVAEVGSALDYAASDEFGRSSRNPYHGHHSLRDALFSLAPNTL
;
A
#
# COMPACT_ATOMS: atom_id res chain seq x y z
N MET A 1 -18.20 -17.59 40.63
CA MET A 1 -17.86 -16.92 39.37
C MET A 1 -17.03 -17.92 38.60
N ALA A 2 -17.53 -18.41 37.47
CA ALA A 2 -16.77 -19.33 36.63
C ALA A 2 -15.88 -18.48 35.72
N ASP A 3 -14.57 -18.56 35.90
CA ASP A 3 -13.60 -18.00 34.98
C ASP A 3 -13.70 -18.78 33.67
N HIS A 4 -14.28 -18.15 32.65
CA HIS A 4 -14.24 -18.67 31.30
C HIS A 4 -12.87 -18.32 30.72
N GLU A 5 -11.88 -19.20 30.91
CA GLU A 5 -10.66 -19.16 30.11
C GLU A 5 -11.08 -19.37 28.65
N LEU A 6 -10.88 -18.33 27.82
CA LEU A 6 -10.96 -18.44 26.38
C LEU A 6 -9.81 -19.35 25.95
N GLU A 7 -10.11 -20.64 25.79
CA GLU A 7 -9.19 -21.63 25.26
C GLU A 7 -8.98 -21.37 23.76
N VAL A 8 -8.15 -20.36 23.44
CA VAL A 8 -7.78 -20.03 22.07
C VAL A 8 -6.72 -21.04 21.63
N ASN A 9 -7.14 -22.08 20.92
CA ASN A 9 -6.23 -22.96 20.21
C ASN A 9 -5.61 -22.19 19.03
N ILE A 10 -4.48 -21.54 19.29
CA ILE A 10 -3.63 -20.95 18.24
C ILE A 10 -2.89 -22.11 17.58
N TYR A 11 -3.37 -22.55 16.42
CA TYR A 11 -2.64 -23.50 15.60
C TYR A 11 -1.28 -22.89 15.21
N PRO A 12 -0.15 -23.51 15.61
CA PRO A 12 1.17 -22.91 15.41
C PRO A 12 1.61 -22.92 13.95
N ALA A 13 1.00 -23.77 13.12
CA ALA A 13 1.24 -23.86 11.69
C ALA A 13 0.12 -23.16 10.91
N PRO A 14 0.43 -22.36 9.88
CA PRO A 14 -0.56 -21.79 8.98
C PRO A 14 -1.46 -22.89 8.41
N ASN A 15 -2.78 -22.66 8.36
CA ASN A 15 -3.69 -23.60 7.73
C ASN A 15 -3.32 -23.73 6.24
N PRO A 16 -2.92 -24.92 5.75
CA PRO A 16 -2.44 -25.09 4.39
C PRO A 16 -3.48 -24.71 3.33
N ALA A 17 -4.77 -24.94 3.60
CA ALA A 17 -5.84 -24.54 2.69
C ALA A 17 -5.98 -23.01 2.58
N LEU A 18 -5.73 -22.28 3.68
CA LEU A 18 -5.71 -20.81 3.63
C LEU A 18 -4.49 -20.30 2.86
N THR A 19 -3.32 -20.91 3.05
CA THR A 19 -2.13 -20.55 2.30
C THR A 19 -2.35 -20.76 0.79
N GLU A 20 -2.93 -21.89 0.38
CA GLU A 20 -3.26 -22.16 -1.03
C GLU A 20 -4.20 -21.11 -1.63
N ILE A 21 -5.21 -20.68 -0.87
CA ILE A 21 -6.11 -19.61 -1.30
C ILE A 21 -5.34 -18.28 -1.44
N LEU A 22 -4.51 -17.94 -0.47
CA LEU A 22 -3.78 -16.67 -0.42
C LEU A 22 -2.69 -16.55 -1.50
N VAL A 23 -2.20 -17.67 -2.02
CA VAL A 23 -1.25 -17.74 -3.15
C VAL A 23 -1.91 -18.18 -4.46
N GLY A 24 -3.24 -18.28 -4.50
CA GLY A 24 -4.01 -18.65 -5.69
C GLY A 24 -4.18 -17.50 -6.69
N GLU A 25 -4.53 -17.84 -7.93
CA GLU A 25 -4.73 -16.86 -9.01
C GLU A 25 -5.83 -15.85 -8.70
N ASP A 26 -6.91 -16.28 -8.04
CA ASP A 26 -8.00 -15.37 -7.69
C ASP A 26 -7.56 -14.33 -6.66
N MET A 27 -6.70 -14.70 -5.72
CA MET A 27 -6.11 -13.74 -4.79
C MET A 27 -5.19 -12.77 -5.54
N ALA A 28 -4.40 -13.24 -6.50
CA ALA A 28 -3.57 -12.37 -7.34
C ALA A 28 -4.43 -11.32 -8.08
N ARG A 29 -5.59 -11.73 -8.63
CA ARG A 29 -6.53 -10.83 -9.31
C ARG A 29 -7.11 -9.78 -8.36
N VAL A 30 -7.59 -10.20 -7.19
CA VAL A 30 -8.18 -9.29 -6.19
C VAL A 30 -7.14 -8.28 -5.70
N VAL A 31 -5.95 -8.76 -5.35
CA VAL A 31 -4.85 -7.91 -4.89
C VAL A 31 -4.42 -6.93 -5.98
N ASN A 32 -4.36 -7.37 -7.24
CA ASN A 32 -4.08 -6.48 -8.37
C ASN A 32 -5.15 -5.42 -8.56
N ASP A 33 -6.43 -5.79 -8.59
CA ASP A 33 -7.52 -4.82 -8.75
C ASP A 33 -7.47 -3.76 -7.65
N TYR A 34 -7.26 -4.18 -6.41
CA TYR A 34 -7.13 -3.27 -5.30
C TYR A 34 -5.89 -2.36 -5.41
N GLY A 35 -4.73 -2.91 -5.78
CA GLY A 35 -3.51 -2.14 -6.02
C GLY A 35 -3.67 -1.09 -7.13
N GLN A 36 -4.33 -1.45 -8.23
CA GLN A 36 -4.63 -0.51 -9.33
C GLN A 36 -5.57 0.61 -8.89
N ARG A 37 -6.55 0.34 -8.03
CA ARG A 37 -7.43 1.37 -7.46
C ARG A 37 -6.65 2.35 -6.59
N VAL A 38 -5.76 1.86 -5.72
CA VAL A 38 -4.88 2.72 -4.90
C VAL A 38 -3.99 3.58 -5.77
N LYS A 39 -3.37 3.01 -6.81
CA LYS A 39 -2.58 3.75 -7.78
C LYS A 39 -3.41 4.86 -8.45
N ALA A 40 -4.61 4.53 -8.93
CA ALA A 40 -5.49 5.48 -9.61
C ALA A 40 -5.89 6.64 -8.68
N GLN A 41 -6.22 6.35 -7.42
CA GLN A 41 -6.53 7.37 -6.43
C GLN A 41 -5.31 8.27 -6.16
N TYR A 42 -4.13 7.69 -5.94
CA TYR A 42 -2.89 8.46 -5.76
C TYR A 42 -2.60 9.38 -6.95
N VAL A 43 -2.74 8.87 -8.19
CA VAL A 43 -2.56 9.66 -9.41
C VAL A 43 -3.55 10.83 -9.46
N SER A 44 -4.82 10.59 -9.15
CA SER A 44 -5.85 11.63 -9.08
C SER A 44 -5.50 12.71 -8.06
N ASP A 45 -5.10 12.31 -6.85
CA ASP A 45 -4.76 13.22 -5.76
C ASP A 45 -3.56 14.10 -6.10
N VAL A 46 -2.52 13.51 -6.71
CA VAL A 46 -1.32 14.23 -7.16
C VAL A 46 -1.64 15.20 -8.29
N GLN A 47 -2.46 14.79 -9.27
CA GLN A 47 -2.83 15.63 -10.41
C GLN A 47 -3.68 16.83 -10.02
N ALA A 48 -4.51 16.70 -8.97
CA ALA A 48 -5.37 17.78 -8.46
C ALA A 48 -4.61 18.88 -7.70
N ARG A 49 -3.32 18.69 -7.41
CA ARG A 49 -2.52 19.66 -6.65
C ARG A 49 -2.23 20.92 -7.46
N ALA A 50 -1.98 22.02 -6.75
CA ALA A 50 -1.52 23.24 -7.38
C ALA A 50 -0.05 23.09 -7.82
N HIS A 51 0.21 23.09 -9.14
CA HIS A 51 1.55 22.93 -9.75
C HIS A 51 2.43 24.18 -9.66
N LYS A 52 2.35 24.93 -8.55
CA LYS A 52 3.01 26.24 -8.42
C LYS A 52 4.52 26.05 -8.22
N GLY A 53 5.29 26.34 -9.25
CA GLY A 53 6.76 26.23 -9.22
C GLY A 53 7.30 24.83 -9.49
N ASP A 54 6.45 23.90 -9.93
CA ASP A 54 6.87 22.58 -10.38
C ASP A 54 7.46 22.68 -11.81
N PRO A 55 8.76 22.38 -12.01
CA PRO A 55 9.37 22.41 -13.33
C PRO A 55 8.89 21.26 -14.24
N HIS A 56 8.30 20.20 -13.68
CA HIS A 56 7.85 19.00 -14.41
C HIS A 56 6.45 18.54 -13.97
N PRO A 57 5.40 19.33 -14.24
CA PRO A 57 4.03 18.98 -13.87
C PRO A 57 3.63 17.59 -14.38
N GLY A 58 3.09 16.77 -13.48
CA GLY A 58 2.58 15.43 -13.80
C GLY A 58 3.64 14.33 -13.89
N ALA A 59 4.94 14.64 -13.75
CA ALA A 59 5.99 13.61 -13.72
C ALA A 59 5.79 12.62 -12.57
N LEU A 60 5.37 13.10 -11.40
CA LEU A 60 5.09 12.25 -10.25
C LEU A 60 3.96 11.26 -10.51
N ALA A 61 2.84 11.74 -11.05
CA ALA A 61 1.71 10.90 -11.44
C ALA A 61 2.09 9.87 -12.52
N ALA A 62 2.89 10.29 -13.51
CA ALA A 62 3.37 9.41 -14.58
C ALA A 62 4.32 8.31 -14.07
N SER A 63 5.05 8.59 -12.98
CA SER A 63 5.99 7.63 -12.37
C SER A 63 5.33 6.61 -11.44
N ALA A 64 4.01 6.72 -11.21
CA ALA A 64 3.30 5.82 -10.32
C ALA A 64 3.24 4.39 -10.87
N TYR A 65 3.58 3.41 -10.02
CA TYR A 65 3.59 1.98 -10.37
C TYR A 65 2.73 1.17 -9.39
N CYS A 66 2.35 -0.03 -9.83
CA CYS A 66 1.70 -1.05 -9.01
C CYS A 66 2.26 -2.41 -9.41
N ASN A 67 2.92 -3.09 -8.48
CA ASN A 67 3.50 -4.42 -8.67
C ASN A 67 2.79 -5.42 -7.78
N VAL A 68 2.46 -6.60 -8.31
CA VAL A 68 1.83 -7.69 -7.56
C VAL A 68 2.74 -8.89 -7.56
N PHE A 69 3.03 -9.42 -6.36
CA PHE A 69 3.92 -10.55 -6.18
C PHE A 69 3.52 -11.33 -4.92
N VAL A 70 4.03 -12.56 -4.81
CA VAL A 70 3.90 -13.33 -3.58
C VAL A 70 4.90 -12.81 -2.55
N GLY A 71 4.38 -12.32 -1.43
CA GLY A 71 5.14 -11.70 -0.35
C GLY A 71 4.44 -11.90 0.99
N GLY A 72 4.51 -10.92 1.89
CA GLY A 72 4.00 -11.05 3.25
C GLY A 72 4.96 -11.79 4.18
N MET A 73 4.44 -12.36 5.27
CA MET A 73 5.28 -13.01 6.26
C MET A 73 5.71 -14.39 5.73
N LYS A 74 6.97 -14.52 5.33
CA LYS A 74 7.51 -15.76 4.72
C LYS A 74 6.84 -16.13 3.38
N ASN A 75 6.50 -15.14 2.55
CA ASN A 75 5.91 -15.34 1.21
C ASN A 75 4.58 -16.12 1.25
N ASP A 76 3.73 -15.81 2.23
CA ASP A 76 2.50 -16.54 2.54
C ASP A 76 1.26 -16.06 1.78
N ARG A 77 1.35 -14.95 1.04
CA ARG A 77 0.20 -14.37 0.32
C ARG A 77 0.62 -13.47 -0.85
N TYR A 78 -0.30 -13.24 -1.79
CA TYR A 78 -0.14 -12.14 -2.73
C TYR A 78 -0.22 -10.78 -2.02
N VAL A 79 0.67 -9.87 -2.41
CA VAL A 79 0.70 -8.48 -1.96
C VAL A 79 0.82 -7.55 -3.17
N ALA A 80 0.30 -6.34 -3.03
CA ALA A 80 0.47 -5.26 -4.00
C ALA A 80 1.37 -4.18 -3.40
N GLU A 81 2.42 -3.82 -4.13
CA GLU A 81 3.25 -2.65 -3.84
C GLU A 81 2.86 -1.52 -4.79
N VAL A 82 2.50 -0.37 -4.23
CA VAL A 82 2.18 0.85 -4.99
C VAL A 82 3.17 1.93 -4.59
N GLY A 83 3.80 2.58 -5.56
CA GLY A 83 4.83 3.59 -5.33
C GLY A 83 5.02 4.52 -6.53
N SER A 84 6.06 5.33 -6.48
CA SER A 84 6.48 6.23 -7.55
C SER A 84 7.99 6.05 -7.81
N ALA A 85 8.40 6.05 -9.08
CA ALA A 85 9.78 5.78 -9.48
C ALA A 85 10.71 7.02 -9.47
N LEU A 86 10.27 8.14 -8.91
CA LEU A 86 11.07 9.36 -8.82
C LEU A 86 11.74 9.46 -7.44
N ASP A 87 13.03 9.12 -7.39
CA ASP A 87 13.90 9.20 -6.18
C ASP A 87 13.92 10.60 -5.53
N TYR A 88 13.62 11.66 -6.30
CA TYR A 88 13.85 13.06 -5.92
C TYR A 88 12.58 13.90 -5.70
N ALA A 89 11.41 13.44 -6.15
CA ALA A 89 10.18 14.24 -6.06
C ALA A 89 9.55 14.22 -4.66
N ALA A 90 9.82 13.18 -3.84
CA ALA A 90 9.34 13.11 -2.45
C ALA A 90 10.12 14.03 -1.49
N SER A 91 11.33 14.46 -1.86
CA SER A 91 12.18 15.31 -1.01
C SER A 91 11.90 16.81 -1.15
N ASP A 92 11.46 17.26 -2.33
CA ASP A 92 11.07 18.66 -2.58
C ASP A 92 9.61 18.95 -2.20
N GLU A 93 8.75 17.92 -2.16
CA GLU A 93 7.34 18.05 -1.81
C GLU A 93 7.11 18.47 -0.33
N PHE A 94 8.15 18.42 0.52
CA PHE A 94 8.04 18.69 1.97
C PHE A 94 9.10 19.62 2.58
N GLY A 95 9.97 20.24 1.78
CA GLY A 95 10.89 21.26 2.29
C GLY A 95 12.07 20.69 3.10
N ARG A 96 13.27 20.85 2.54
CA ARG A 96 14.54 20.68 3.25
C ARG A 96 14.72 21.78 4.31
N SER A 97 14.12 21.63 5.48
CA SER A 97 14.61 22.32 6.67
C SER A 97 14.20 21.62 7.96
N SER A 98 14.94 20.58 8.33
CA SER A 98 16.00 20.77 9.34
C SER A 98 16.42 19.51 10.07
N ARG A 99 15.62 18.43 10.12
CA ARG A 99 15.97 17.13 10.75
C ARG A 99 14.80 16.15 10.54
N ASN A 100 15.10 14.87 10.35
CA ASN A 100 14.22 13.68 10.41
C ASN A 100 13.58 13.15 9.09
N PRO A 101 13.24 11.84 9.03
CA PRO A 101 13.83 10.87 8.10
C PRO A 101 12.76 9.96 7.45
N TYR A 102 12.49 10.07 6.15
CA TYR A 102 11.54 9.17 5.45
C TYR A 102 10.16 9.02 6.14
N HIS A 103 9.31 10.03 5.99
CA HIS A 103 7.87 9.82 6.01
C HIS A 103 7.44 9.59 4.56
N GLY A 104 7.00 8.37 4.21
CA GLY A 104 6.54 8.05 2.86
C GLY A 104 5.43 8.97 2.36
N HIS A 105 5.10 8.89 1.06
CA HIS A 105 4.11 9.76 0.41
C HIS A 105 2.78 9.81 1.20
N HIS A 106 2.50 10.96 1.84
CA HIS A 106 1.26 11.16 2.59
C HIS A 106 0.00 10.86 1.76
N SER A 107 -0.06 11.32 0.50
CA SER A 107 -1.21 11.00 -0.36
C SER A 107 -1.27 9.54 -0.82
N LEU A 108 -0.15 8.81 -0.84
CA LEU A 108 -0.20 7.37 -1.13
C LEU A 108 -0.78 6.60 0.07
N ARG A 109 -0.44 7.03 1.28
CA ARG A 109 -1.05 6.54 2.52
C ARG A 109 -2.54 6.90 2.59
N ASP A 110 -2.92 8.12 2.24
CA ASP A 110 -4.31 8.55 2.23
C ASP A 110 -5.13 7.80 1.17
N ALA A 111 -4.58 7.61 -0.03
CA ALA A 111 -5.17 6.79 -1.08
C ALA A 111 -5.41 5.35 -0.60
N LEU A 112 -4.43 4.74 0.07
CA LEU A 112 -4.56 3.40 0.65
C LEU A 112 -5.70 3.34 1.67
N PHE A 113 -5.78 4.28 2.60
CA PHE A 113 -6.81 4.29 3.64
C PHE A 113 -8.20 4.66 3.13
N SER A 114 -8.30 5.49 2.08
CA SER A 114 -9.58 5.84 1.47
C SER A 114 -10.30 4.64 0.86
N LEU A 115 -9.52 3.65 0.42
CA LEU A 115 -10.03 2.43 -0.22
C LEU A 115 -10.09 1.26 0.76
N ALA A 116 -9.37 1.33 1.88
CA ALA A 116 -9.37 0.28 2.87
C ALA A 116 -10.74 0.24 3.55
N PRO A 117 -11.39 -0.94 3.64
CA PRO A 117 -12.58 -1.05 4.48
C PRO A 117 -12.18 -0.61 5.89
N ASN A 118 -12.87 0.40 6.42
CA ASN A 118 -12.59 1.03 7.71
C ASN A 118 -12.58 -0.01 8.84
N THR A 119 -11.43 -0.61 9.12
CA THR A 119 -11.19 -1.46 10.29
C THR A 119 -9.71 -1.41 10.65
N LEU A 120 -9.40 -0.60 11.65
CA LEU A 120 -8.36 -0.88 12.65
C LEU A 120 -9.04 -0.86 14.02
#